data_AF-A0A3M2E7M9-F1
#
_entry.id   AF-A0A3M2E7M9-F1
#
_cell.length_a   1.000
_cell.length_b   1.000
_cell.length_c   1.000
_cell.angle_alpha   90.00
_cell.angle_beta   90.00
_cell.angle_gamma   90.00
#
_symmetry.space_group_name_H-M   'P 1'
#
loop_
_entity.id
_entity.type
_entity.pdbx_description
1 polymer ?
#
loop_
_entity_poly.entity_id
_entity_poly.type
_entity_poly.pdbx_seq_one_letter_code
_entity_poly.pdbx_strand_id
1 'polypeptide(L)'
;MDISPGNLIASLYARARTAMDDPAPAASATAPRPGVAEKAADFMASLREAEATAIRGLTGRADPQSVVMALAATELAVETAVTVRDKVVEAYQEILRMPV
;
A
#
# COMPACT_ATOMS: atom_id res chain seq x y z
N MET A 1 24.75 9.07 -9.97
CA MET A 1 23.64 8.23 -9.49
C MET A 1 22.97 7.74 -10.75
N ASP A 2 22.95 6.47 -11.11
CA ASP A 2 21.85 6.03 -11.97
C ASP A 2 21.66 4.53 -11.99
N ILE A 3 20.39 4.16 -11.88
CA ILE A 3 19.91 2.86 -11.49
C ILE A 3 20.03 1.96 -12.72
N SER A 4 20.95 1.00 -12.69
CA SER A 4 21.10 0.06 -13.80
C SER A 4 19.80 -0.76 -13.95
N PRO A 5 19.14 -0.73 -15.12
CA PRO A 5 17.80 -1.29 -15.32
C PRO A 5 17.70 -2.81 -15.07
N GLY A 6 18.85 -3.51 -15.05
CA GLY A 6 18.90 -4.95 -14.77
C GLY A 6 18.52 -5.32 -13.33
N ASN A 7 18.84 -4.48 -12.33
CA ASN A 7 18.54 -4.78 -10.92
C ASN A 7 17.10 -4.44 -10.53
N LEU A 8 16.45 -3.55 -11.30
CA LEU A 8 15.04 -3.23 -11.12
C LEU A 8 14.15 -4.41 -11.51
N ILE A 9 14.47 -5.09 -12.63
CA ILE A 9 13.71 -6.27 -13.08
C ILE A 9 13.93 -7.46 -12.14
N ALA A 10 15.16 -7.66 -11.66
CA ALA A 10 15.46 -8.73 -10.70
C ALA A 10 14.72 -8.55 -9.36
N SER A 11 14.65 -7.32 -8.84
CA SER A 11 13.95 -7.04 -7.59
C SER A 11 12.42 -7.10 -7.73
N LEU A 12 11.87 -6.74 -8.90
CA LEU A 12 10.45 -6.93 -9.20
C LEU A 12 10.09 -8.42 -9.33
N TYR A 13 10.94 -9.20 -10.00
CA TYR A 13 10.74 -10.64 -10.13
C TYR A 13 10.82 -11.37 -8.78
N ALA A 14 11.77 -10.99 -7.92
CA ALA A 14 11.88 -11.51 -6.56
C ALA A 14 10.62 -11.19 -5.73
N ARG A 15 10.12 -9.95 -5.81
CA ARG A 15 8.94 -9.51 -5.07
C ARG A 15 7.63 -10.13 -5.59
N ALA A 16 7.55 -10.43 -6.88
CA ALA A 16 6.44 -11.18 -7.46
C ALA A 16 6.45 -12.65 -7.04
N ARG A 17 7.64 -13.26 -6.93
CA ARG A 17 7.79 -14.64 -6.46
C ARG A 17 7.40 -14.78 -4.98
N THR A 18 7.77 -13.83 -4.13
CA THR A 18 7.35 -13.85 -2.72
C THR A 18 5.84 -13.70 -2.54
N ALA A 19 5.15 -13.02 -3.47
CA ALA A 19 3.68 -12.95 -3.47
C ALA A 19 3.01 -14.26 -3.93
N MET A 20 3.76 -15.18 -4.55
CA MET A 20 3.27 -16.50 -4.98
C MET A 20 3.57 -17.61 -3.96
N ASP A 21 4.54 -17.41 -3.06
CA ASP A 21 5.01 -18.42 -2.10
C ASP A 21 4.33 -18.36 -0.71
N ASP A 22 3.43 -17.40 -0.42
CA ASP A 22 2.67 -17.40 0.84
C ASP A 22 1.26 -17.99 0.66
N PRO A 23 0.89 -19.08 1.36
CA PRO A 23 -0.18 -19.99 0.95
C PRO A 23 -1.54 -19.55 1.47
N ALA A 24 -2.52 -19.40 0.59
CA ALA A 24 -3.92 -19.38 0.99
C ALA A 24 -4.71 -20.41 0.17
N PRO A 25 -5.23 -21.49 0.78
CA PRO A 25 -6.25 -22.30 0.15
C PRO A 25 -7.61 -21.59 0.27
N ALA A 26 -8.35 -21.60 -0.85
CA ALA A 26 -9.80 -21.46 -0.94
C ALA A 26 -10.44 -20.14 -0.44
N ALA A 27 -10.52 -19.16 -1.34
CA ALA A 27 -11.80 -18.57 -1.77
C ALA A 27 -11.54 -17.55 -2.88
N SER A 28 -11.65 -18.00 -4.12
CA SER A 28 -11.93 -17.17 -5.31
C SER A 28 -11.30 -15.77 -5.33
N ALA A 29 -9.96 -15.71 -5.38
CA ALA A 29 -9.29 -14.53 -5.90
C ALA A 29 -9.67 -14.41 -7.39
N THR A 30 -10.74 -13.68 -7.66
CA THR A 30 -10.99 -13.08 -8.97
C THR A 30 -9.66 -12.51 -9.44
N ALA A 31 -9.14 -13.02 -10.56
CA ALA A 31 -7.95 -12.49 -11.22
C ALA A 31 -7.97 -10.96 -11.16
N PRO A 32 -6.83 -10.28 -10.89
CA PRO A 32 -6.80 -8.82 -10.77
C PRO A 32 -7.61 -8.19 -11.89
N ARG A 33 -8.77 -7.62 -11.56
CA ARG A 33 -9.64 -7.02 -12.58
C ARG A 33 -8.79 -5.97 -13.29
N PRO A 34 -8.85 -5.87 -14.63
CA PRO A 34 -7.95 -5.04 -15.44
C PRO A 34 -7.95 -3.53 -15.14
N GLY A 35 -8.61 -3.04 -14.07
CA GLY A 35 -8.49 -1.67 -13.56
C GLY A 35 -7.90 -1.55 -12.14
N VAL A 36 -7.60 -2.65 -11.44
CA VAL A 36 -7.01 -2.58 -10.09
C VAL A 36 -5.54 -2.19 -10.16
N ALA A 37 -4.81 -2.76 -11.13
CA ALA A 37 -3.40 -2.41 -11.36
C ALA A 37 -3.24 -0.93 -11.80
N GLU A 38 -4.17 -0.44 -12.62
CA GLU A 38 -4.20 0.93 -13.11
C GLU A 38 -4.53 1.91 -11.97
N LYS A 39 -5.55 1.60 -11.16
CA LYS A 39 -5.86 2.36 -9.94
C LYS A 39 -4.73 2.33 -8.90
N ALA A 40 -4.01 1.21 -8.79
CA ALA A 40 -2.84 1.12 -7.92
C ALA A 40 -1.69 1.98 -8.45
N ALA A 41 -1.50 2.06 -9.77
CA ALA A 41 -0.52 2.95 -10.39
C ALA A 41 -0.87 4.42 -10.16
N ASP A 42 -2.15 4.79 -10.33
CA ASP A 42 -2.65 6.14 -10.05
C ASP A 42 -2.51 6.52 -8.57
N PHE A 43 -2.80 5.58 -7.66
CA PHE A 43 -2.60 5.78 -6.23
C PHE A 43 -1.12 6.00 -5.90
N MET A 44 -0.22 5.22 -6.49
CA MET A 44 1.23 5.39 -6.32
C MET A 44 1.73 6.71 -6.89
N ALA A 45 1.15 7.20 -7.98
CA ALA A 45 1.47 8.52 -8.53
C ALA A 45 1.04 9.65 -7.57
N SER A 46 -0.20 9.57 -7.06
CA SER A 46 -0.74 10.51 -6.06
C SER A 46 0.08 10.52 -4.76
N LEU A 47 0.52 9.34 -4.29
CA LEU A 47 1.35 9.21 -3.10
C LEU A 47 2.70 9.94 -3.25
N ARG A 48 3.35 9.81 -4.41
CA ARG A 48 4.62 10.50 -4.71
C ARG A 48 4.44 12.02 -4.76
N GLU A 49 3.33 12.49 -5.31
CA GLU A 49 3.01 13.92 -5.37
C GLU A 49 2.74 14.50 -3.97
N ALA A 50 2.03 13.73 -3.13
CA ALA A 50 1.79 14.06 -1.73
C ALA A 50 3.11 14.12 -0.95
N GLU A 51 4.01 13.17 -1.15
CA GLU A 51 5.33 13.13 -0.52
C GLU A 51 6.18 14.35 -0.91
N ALA A 52 6.22 14.70 -2.20
CA ALA A 52 6.92 15.90 -2.67
C ALA A 52 6.34 17.19 -2.04
N THR A 53 5.03 17.24 -1.82
CA THR A 53 4.35 18.38 -1.19
C THR A 53 4.63 18.44 0.32
N ALA A 54 4.62 17.30 1.00
CA ALA A 54 4.99 17.18 2.41
C ALA A 54 6.44 17.61 2.63
N ILE A 55 7.38 17.19 1.78
CA ILE A 55 8.78 17.62 1.83
C ILE A 55 8.89 19.14 1.69
N ARG A 56 8.18 19.75 0.74
CA ARG A 56 8.14 21.22 0.58
C ARG A 56 7.60 21.91 1.83
N GLY A 57 6.56 21.37 2.46
CA GLY A 57 6.00 21.91 3.70
C GLY A 57 6.94 21.79 4.89
N LEU A 58 7.61 20.65 5.06
CA LEU A 58 8.61 20.41 6.12
C LEU A 58 9.85 21.29 5.96
N THR A 59 10.20 21.73 4.74
CA THR A 59 11.25 22.74 4.53
C THR A 59 10.86 24.17 4.93
N GLY A 60 9.72 24.35 5.62
CA GLY A 60 9.25 25.64 6.13
C GLY A 60 8.64 26.55 5.06
N ARG A 61 8.27 25.99 3.90
CA ARG A 61 7.62 26.74 2.81
C ARG A 61 6.11 26.55 2.71
N ALA A 62 5.48 25.80 3.63
CA ALA A 62 4.03 25.66 3.70
C ALA A 62 3.48 26.22 5.01
N ASP A 63 2.31 26.84 4.91
CA ASP A 63 1.58 27.44 6.03
C ASP A 63 1.17 26.34 7.04
N PRO A 64 1.24 26.59 8.37
CA PRO A 64 0.78 25.64 9.39
C PRO A 64 -0.64 25.10 9.14
N GLN A 65 -1.51 25.90 8.53
CA GLN A 65 -2.86 25.48 8.15
C GLN A 65 -2.85 24.38 7.07
N SER A 66 -1.89 24.41 6.15
CA SER A 66 -1.72 23.38 5.11
C SER A 66 -1.31 22.03 5.70
N VAL A 67 -0.52 22.03 6.77
CA VAL A 67 -0.12 20.80 7.47
C VAL A 67 -1.32 20.15 8.15
N VAL A 68 -2.17 20.95 8.82
CA VAL A 68 -3.40 20.44 9.46
C VAL A 68 -4.38 19.89 8.43
N MET A 69 -4.54 20.57 7.28
CA MET A 69 -5.36 20.07 6.17
C MET A 69 -4.85 18.73 5.62
N ALA A 70 -3.53 18.60 5.44
CA ALA A 70 -2.93 17.35 4.99
C ALA A 70 -3.12 16.22 6.02
N LEU A 71 -3.03 16.52 7.31
CA LEU A 71 -3.26 15.56 8.38
C LEU A 71 -4.73 15.09 8.39
N ALA A 72 -5.67 16.01 8.28
CA ALA A 72 -7.10 15.71 8.20
C ALA A 72 -7.44 14.85 6.96
N ALA A 73 -6.79 15.09 5.82
CA ALA A 73 -6.96 14.25 4.64
C ALA A 73 -6.38 12.83 4.82
N THR A 74 -5.41 12.65 5.73
CA THR A 74 -4.76 11.37 5.98
C THR A 74 -5.51 10.50 7.00
N GLU A 75 -6.38 11.09 7.82
CA GLU A 75 -7.16 10.39 8.86
C GLU A 75 -7.99 9.23 8.29
N LEU A 76 -8.72 9.47 7.20
CA LEU A 76 -9.53 8.45 6.54
C LEU A 76 -8.69 7.28 6.00
N ALA A 77 -7.49 7.57 5.51
CA ALA A 77 -6.57 6.55 5.01
C ALA A 77 -6.03 5.67 6.16
N VAL A 78 -5.75 6.27 7.32
CA VAL A 78 -5.31 5.53 8.53
C VAL A 78 -6.44 4.67 9.08
N GLU A 79 -7.67 5.20 9.17
CA GLU A 79 -8.83 4.44 9.63
C GLU A 79 -9.10 3.21 8.75
N THR A 80 -8.97 3.38 7.44
CA THR A 80 -9.10 2.27 6.47
C THR A 80 -7.99 1.25 6.64
N ALA A 81 -6.74 1.70 6.83
CA ALA A 81 -5.61 0.80 7.06
C ALA A 81 -5.77 -0.03 8.35
N VAL A 82 -6.26 0.58 9.43
CA VAL A 82 -6.57 -0.12 10.68
C VAL A 82 -7.70 -1.12 10.49
N THR A 83 -8.75 -0.75 9.75
CA THR A 83 -9.86 -1.68 9.42
C THR A 83 -9.36 -2.91 8.67
N VAL A 84 -8.48 -2.73 7.69
CA VAL A 84 -7.87 -3.84 6.94
C VAL A 84 -7.00 -4.70 7.85
N ARG A 85 -6.18 -4.09 8.71
CA ARG A 85 -5.37 -4.81 9.72
C ARG A 85 -6.24 -5.69 10.60
N ASP A 86 -7.35 -5.14 11.10
CA ASP A 86 -8.24 -5.86 12.02
C ASP A 86 -8.92 -7.05 11.34
N LYS A 87 -9.31 -6.90 10.07
CA LYS A 87 -9.86 -7.99 9.26
C LYS A 87 -8.85 -9.11 9.00
N VAL A 88 -7.59 -8.77 8.80
CA VAL A 88 -6.51 -9.77 8.64
C VAL A 88 -6.26 -10.52 9.94
N VAL A 89 -6.27 -9.81 11.08
CA VAL A 89 -6.13 -10.45 12.40
C VAL A 89 -7.31 -11.38 12.70
N GLU A 90 -8.53 -10.95 12.39
CA GLU A 90 -9.74 -11.77 12.54
C GLU A 90 -9.65 -13.07 11.73
N ALA A 91 -9.29 -12.97 10.44
CA ALA A 91 -9.11 -14.14 9.57
C ALA A 91 -8.01 -15.08 10.07
N TYR A 92 -6.89 -14.54 10.58
CA TYR A 92 -5.82 -15.35 11.14
C TYR A 92 -6.26 -16.10 12.42
N GLN A 93 -7.02 -15.42 13.29
CA GLN A 93 -7.58 -16.03 14.49
C GLN A 93 -8.64 -17.08 14.16
N GLU A 94 -9.42 -16.91 13.08
CA GLU A 94 -10.40 -17.90 12.62
C GLU A 94 -9.72 -19.20 12.15
N ILE A 95 -8.65 -19.09 11.35
CA ILE A 95 -7.85 -20.24 10.90
C ILE A 95 -7.28 -21.03 12.09
N LEU A 96 -6.77 -20.33 13.10
CA LEU A 96 -6.20 -20.96 14.30
C LEU A 96 -7.26 -21.52 15.27
N ARG A 97 -8.52 -21.12 15.14
CA ARG A 97 -9.63 -21.59 15.98
C ARG A 97 -10.32 -22.82 15.40
N MET A 98 -10.01 -23.23 14.16
CA MET A 98 -10.38 -24.56 13.70
C MET A 98 -9.49 -25.59 14.42
N PRO A 99 -10.05 -26.47 15.27
CA PRO A 99 -9.31 -27.65 15.68
C PRO A 99 -9.05 -28.52 14.44
N VAL A 100 -7.80 -28.95 14.28
CA VAL A 100 -7.42 -30.01 13.34
C VAL A 100 -8.10 -31.34 13.68
#